data_AF-A0AAV6AFE9-F1
#
_entry.id   AF-A0AAV6AFE9-F1
#
_cell.length_a   1.000
_cell.length_b   1.000
_cell.length_c   1.000
_cell.angle_alpha   90.00
_cell.angle_beta   90.00
_cell.angle_gamma   90.00
#
_symmetry.space_group_name_H-M   'P 1'
#
loop_
_entity.id
_entity.type
_entity.pdbx_description
1 polymer ?
#
loop_
_entity_poly.entity_id
_entity_poly.type
_entity_poly.pdbx_seq_one_letter_code
_entity_poly.pdbx_strand_id
1 'polypeptide(L)'
;RSDEHERDERRRFAMRFQQTTGPVTAKGVEDTALYVYNRLVSLNEVGSDPARYGEAVSTFHEKNQRRLERWPDSLLGTSTHDTKRGEDVRARISVLSEIPTVWAAHVRRWRMLNRRFKRELDGLPAPDRNDEYLLYQTLVGAWPVHADEEAAEPLTARIAAYMEKATKEAKRRTSWVNPDADYDRAVRDFVERILAADSPFRPVFLPFQSVVAVHGAVNSLAQTLLKIASPGIPDFYQGSELWDLSLVDPDNRKPVDFSARQELLDSLRKQSPPWGELLADWRDGRIKLHVTERALTLRRELAGLFRSGAYLPLSAAGEHADHVVALARHDPGRAVMVVVPRLSARLTGFHGEWPLGSAAWGDTWLSIDHPDLHGEYVDRLSGLRVSPELHDGKPALSLAKLFEVLPVAMLQREGRS
;
A
#
# COMPACT_ATOMS: atom_id res chain seq x y z
N ARG A 1 -54.06 20.56 10.45
CA ARG A 1 -54.16 19.98 9.09
C ARG A 1 -53.08 20.53 8.15
N SER A 2 -52.77 21.84 8.09
CA SER A 2 -51.64 22.35 7.27
C SER A 2 -50.26 21.90 7.80
N ASP A 3 -50.11 21.79 9.12
CA ASP A 3 -48.87 21.40 9.80
C ASP A 3 -48.46 19.93 9.56
N GLU A 4 -49.41 19.02 9.30
CA GLU A 4 -49.11 17.62 8.99
C GLU A 4 -48.68 17.44 7.53
N HIS A 5 -49.37 18.11 6.60
CA HIS A 5 -48.99 18.14 5.20
C HIS A 5 -47.60 18.75 5.00
N GLU A 6 -47.32 19.88 5.65
CA GLU A 6 -46.01 20.52 5.59
C GLU A 6 -44.90 19.64 6.20
N ARG A 7 -45.17 18.94 7.31
CA ARG A 7 -44.24 17.94 7.87
C ARG A 7 -43.95 16.82 6.88
N ASP A 8 -44.94 16.33 6.16
CA ASP A 8 -44.78 15.28 5.16
C ASP A 8 -43.98 15.76 3.93
N GLU A 9 -44.18 17.00 3.48
CA GLU A 9 -43.37 17.60 2.41
C GLU A 9 -41.91 17.78 2.84
N ARG A 10 -41.66 18.31 4.04
CA ARG A 10 -40.30 18.44 4.60
C ARG A 10 -39.62 17.09 4.73
N ARG A 11 -40.34 16.06 5.20
CA ARG A 11 -39.83 14.68 5.27
C ARG A 11 -39.49 14.13 3.89
N ARG A 12 -40.37 14.32 2.90
CA ARG A 12 -40.14 13.89 1.51
C ARG A 12 -38.90 14.56 0.92
N PHE A 13 -38.75 15.87 1.12
CA PHE A 13 -37.56 16.60 0.71
C PHE A 13 -36.29 16.07 1.38
N ALA A 14 -36.29 15.92 2.71
CA ALA A 14 -35.12 15.42 3.46
C ALA A 14 -34.69 14.02 2.99
N MET A 15 -35.64 13.10 2.80
CA MET A 15 -35.36 11.75 2.29
C MET A 15 -34.79 11.80 0.86
N ARG A 16 -35.35 12.65 -0.01
CA ARG A 16 -34.85 12.80 -1.40
C ARG A 16 -33.47 13.45 -1.45
N PHE A 17 -33.23 14.41 -0.56
CA PHE A 17 -31.92 15.06 -0.42
C PHE A 17 -30.86 14.04 0.03
N GLN A 18 -31.16 13.20 1.03
CA GLN A 18 -30.28 12.12 1.48
C GLN A 18 -29.96 11.09 0.38
N GLN A 19 -30.89 10.82 -0.53
CA GLN A 19 -30.63 9.97 -1.72
C GLN A 19 -29.66 10.61 -2.73
N THR A 20 -29.51 11.93 -2.71
CA THR A 20 -28.72 12.69 -3.71
C THR A 20 -27.32 13.06 -3.20
N THR A 21 -27.14 13.24 -1.89
CA THR A 21 -25.86 13.65 -1.29
C THR A 21 -24.74 12.63 -1.49
N GLY A 22 -25.06 11.33 -1.49
CA GLY A 22 -24.10 10.26 -1.79
C GLY A 22 -23.50 10.39 -3.21
N PRO A 23 -24.33 10.36 -4.27
CA PRO A 23 -23.87 10.59 -5.65
C PRO A 23 -23.12 11.90 -5.85
N VAL A 24 -23.54 13.01 -5.21
CA VAL A 24 -22.84 14.30 -5.28
C VAL A 24 -21.42 14.18 -4.71
N THR A 25 -21.27 13.50 -3.57
CA THR A 25 -19.95 13.27 -2.95
C THR A 25 -19.08 12.39 -3.84
N ALA A 26 -19.62 11.27 -4.33
CA ALA A 26 -18.87 10.36 -5.20
C ALA A 26 -18.40 11.07 -6.49
N LYS A 27 -19.28 11.81 -7.17
CA LYS A 27 -18.93 12.49 -8.43
C LYS A 27 -18.06 13.73 -8.23
N GLY A 28 -18.29 14.50 -7.18
CA GLY A 28 -17.54 15.71 -6.88
C GLY A 28 -16.16 15.43 -6.27
N VAL A 29 -16.08 14.47 -5.35
CA VAL A 29 -14.85 14.14 -4.63
C VAL A 29 -14.10 13.03 -5.36
N GLU A 30 -14.66 11.82 -5.40
CA GLU A 30 -13.95 10.62 -5.85
C GLU A 30 -13.64 10.63 -7.35
N ASP A 31 -14.57 11.11 -8.17
CA ASP A 31 -14.44 11.15 -9.64
C ASP A 31 -14.04 12.53 -10.18
N THR A 32 -13.65 13.48 -9.31
CA THR A 32 -13.15 14.78 -9.77
C THR A 32 -12.02 15.31 -8.89
N ALA A 33 -12.30 15.66 -7.62
CA ALA A 33 -11.30 16.27 -6.74
C ALA A 33 -10.04 15.38 -6.54
N LEU A 34 -10.22 14.05 -6.45
CA LEU A 34 -9.12 13.09 -6.35
C LEU A 34 -8.19 13.05 -7.58
N TYR A 35 -8.63 13.54 -8.74
CA TYR A 35 -7.82 13.67 -9.95
C TYR A 35 -7.16 15.05 -10.10
N VAL A 36 -7.57 16.01 -9.27
CA VAL A 36 -7.03 17.38 -9.28
C VAL A 36 -5.94 17.55 -8.24
N TYR A 37 -6.15 17.07 -7.01
CA TYR A 37 -5.23 17.32 -5.89
C TYR A 37 -4.05 16.32 -5.86
N ASN A 38 -3.06 16.52 -6.74
CA ASN A 38 -2.00 15.52 -6.99
C ASN A 38 -0.78 15.64 -6.07
N ARG A 39 -0.94 16.06 -4.81
CA ARG A 39 0.19 16.23 -3.85
C ARG A 39 0.92 14.91 -3.58
N LEU A 40 0.18 13.85 -3.25
CA LEU A 40 0.66 12.48 -3.06
C LEU A 40 -0.50 11.52 -3.37
N VAL A 41 -0.51 10.94 -4.57
CA VAL A 41 -1.73 10.30 -5.11
C VAL A 41 -2.01 8.91 -4.55
N SER A 42 -1.14 8.36 -3.69
CA SER A 42 -1.47 7.20 -2.87
C SER A 42 -2.54 7.50 -1.83
N LEU A 43 -2.75 8.78 -1.49
CA LEU A 43 -3.81 9.25 -0.58
C LEU A 43 -5.13 9.53 -1.31
N ASN A 44 -5.16 9.47 -2.64
CA ASN A 44 -6.31 9.83 -3.45
C ASN A 44 -7.10 8.57 -3.78
N GLU A 45 -7.83 8.06 -2.79
CA GLU A 45 -8.55 6.78 -2.86
C GLU A 45 -10.02 6.89 -2.43
N VAL A 46 -10.86 5.93 -2.82
CA VAL A 46 -12.26 5.86 -2.39
C VAL A 46 -12.33 5.82 -0.86
N GLY A 47 -13.17 6.67 -0.26
CA GLY A 47 -13.29 6.82 1.19
C GLY A 47 -12.15 7.59 1.88
N SER A 48 -11.21 8.18 1.13
CA SER A 48 -10.11 8.99 1.68
C SER A 48 -10.48 10.47 1.88
N ASP A 49 -9.69 11.14 2.72
CA ASP A 49 -9.60 12.59 2.81
C ASP A 49 -8.14 13.00 2.50
N PRO A 50 -7.81 13.39 1.25
CA PRO A 50 -6.44 13.72 0.85
C PRO A 50 -5.79 14.89 1.59
N ALA A 51 -6.58 15.69 2.35
CA ALA A 51 -6.03 16.71 3.22
C ALA A 51 -5.21 16.08 4.37
N ARG A 52 -5.62 14.89 4.84
CA ARG A 52 -4.92 14.09 5.85
C ARG A 52 -3.72 13.37 5.23
N TYR A 53 -2.53 13.92 5.44
CA TYR A 53 -1.30 13.43 4.79
C TYR A 53 -0.77 12.09 5.35
N GLY A 54 -1.11 11.78 6.60
CA GLY A 54 -0.70 10.60 7.33
C GLY A 54 -1.25 10.65 8.75
N GLU A 55 -1.07 9.58 9.52
CA GLU A 55 -1.54 9.47 10.90
C GLU A 55 -0.44 8.94 11.81
N ALA A 56 -0.54 9.26 13.10
CA ALA A 56 0.33 8.69 14.12
C ALA A 56 0.01 7.19 14.32
N VAL A 57 1.01 6.42 14.72
CA VAL A 57 0.87 4.99 15.04
C VAL A 57 -0.15 4.78 16.18
N SER A 58 -0.19 5.69 17.16
CA SER A 58 -1.23 5.70 18.21
C SER A 58 -2.65 5.80 17.65
N THR A 59 -2.88 6.67 16.66
CA THR A 59 -4.19 6.80 16.00
C THR A 59 -4.60 5.52 15.28
N PHE A 60 -3.65 4.83 14.64
CA PHE A 60 -3.88 3.50 14.05
C PHE A 60 -4.32 2.48 15.12
N HIS A 61 -3.64 2.46 16.26
CA HIS A 61 -4.00 1.57 17.37
C HIS A 61 -5.38 1.87 17.95
N GLU A 62 -5.70 3.14 18.22
CA GLU A 62 -7.03 3.54 18.71
C GLU A 62 -8.15 3.15 17.73
N LYS A 63 -7.91 3.28 16.41
CA LYS A 63 -8.87 2.84 15.39
C LYS A 63 -9.10 1.33 15.43
N ASN A 64 -8.06 0.54 15.66
CA ASN A 64 -8.19 -0.91 15.79
C ASN A 64 -8.91 -1.32 17.08
N GLN A 65 -8.64 -0.66 18.21
CA GLN A 65 -9.37 -0.88 19.46
C GLN A 65 -10.85 -0.56 19.29
N ARG A 66 -11.19 0.62 18.75
CA ARG A 66 -12.58 1.01 18.44
C ARG A 66 -13.26 0.03 17.49
N ARG A 67 -12.54 -0.52 16.51
CA ARG A 67 -13.08 -1.52 15.58
C ARG A 67 -13.38 -2.83 16.29
N LEU A 68 -12.50 -3.32 17.16
CA LEU A 68 -12.76 -4.53 17.94
C LEU A 68 -14.02 -4.38 18.80
N GLU A 69 -14.23 -3.21 19.40
CA GLU A 69 -15.39 -2.93 20.25
C GLU A 69 -16.71 -2.81 19.48
N ARG A 70 -16.71 -2.15 18.31
CA ARG A 70 -17.95 -1.74 17.62
C ARG A 70 -18.26 -2.52 16.36
N TRP A 71 -17.23 -2.95 15.63
CA TRP A 71 -17.36 -3.58 14.31
C TRP A 71 -16.33 -4.71 14.12
N PRO A 72 -16.28 -5.71 15.02
CA PRO A 72 -15.22 -6.74 15.02
C PRO A 72 -15.23 -7.63 13.77
N ASP A 73 -16.38 -7.73 13.09
CA ASP A 73 -16.57 -8.54 11.89
C ASP A 73 -16.59 -7.70 10.59
N SER A 74 -16.24 -6.40 10.64
CA SER A 74 -16.16 -5.55 9.43
C SER A 74 -15.02 -5.96 8.51
N LEU A 75 -15.23 -5.88 7.20
CA LEU A 75 -14.18 -6.11 6.21
C LEU A 75 -13.03 -5.10 6.33
N LEU A 76 -11.82 -5.57 6.05
CA LEU A 76 -10.60 -4.77 5.92
C LEU A 76 -10.09 -4.89 4.48
N GLY A 77 -10.57 -3.99 3.61
CA GLY A 77 -10.15 -3.93 2.21
C GLY A 77 -8.92 -3.06 2.01
N THR A 78 -7.98 -3.54 1.19
CA THR A 78 -6.82 -2.77 0.71
C THR A 78 -6.84 -2.58 -0.81
N SER A 79 -7.48 -3.46 -1.57
CA SER A 79 -7.79 -3.26 -2.99
C SER A 79 -9.23 -3.70 -3.23
N THR A 80 -9.90 -3.10 -4.21
CA THR A 80 -11.21 -3.54 -4.69
C THR A 80 -11.32 -3.29 -6.20
N HIS A 81 -12.44 -3.70 -6.81
CA HIS A 81 -12.74 -3.37 -8.19
C HIS A 81 -13.02 -1.87 -8.43
N ASP A 82 -13.22 -1.08 -7.37
CA ASP A 82 -13.51 0.36 -7.44
C ASP A 82 -12.36 1.24 -6.92
N THR A 83 -11.33 0.66 -6.30
CA THR A 83 -10.17 1.45 -5.88
C THR A 83 -9.49 2.13 -7.07
N LYS A 84 -9.07 3.38 -6.90
CA LYS A 84 -8.40 4.18 -7.93
C LYS A 84 -7.05 3.59 -8.30
N ARG A 85 -6.37 2.90 -7.38
CA ARG A 85 -5.06 2.26 -7.56
C ARG A 85 -5.00 0.97 -6.74
N GLY A 86 -4.31 -0.04 -7.25
CA GLY A 86 -4.00 -1.26 -6.51
C GLY A 86 -3.15 -0.98 -5.26
N GLU A 87 -3.19 -1.90 -4.30
CA GLU A 87 -2.56 -1.72 -3.00
C GLU A 87 -1.05 -1.52 -3.08
N ASP A 88 -0.37 -2.18 -4.02
CA ASP A 88 1.08 -2.10 -4.15
C ASP A 88 1.52 -0.89 -4.99
N VAL A 89 0.65 -0.36 -5.87
CA VAL A 89 0.83 0.96 -6.47
C VAL A 89 0.88 2.04 -5.39
N ARG A 90 -0.08 1.99 -4.44
CA ARG A 90 -0.14 2.96 -3.34
C ARG A 90 1.04 2.78 -2.37
N ALA A 91 1.42 1.54 -2.06
CA ALA A 91 2.57 1.24 -1.22
C ALA A 91 3.89 1.86 -1.75
N ARG A 92 4.10 1.80 -3.07
CA ARG A 92 5.26 2.43 -3.75
C ARG A 92 5.19 3.94 -3.76
N ILE A 93 4.04 4.51 -4.12
CA ILE A 93 3.90 5.98 -4.19
C ILE A 93 4.09 6.59 -2.79
N SER A 94 3.64 5.93 -1.73
CA SER A 94 3.82 6.41 -0.35
C SER A 94 5.30 6.56 0.07
N VAL A 95 6.24 5.82 -0.55
CA VAL A 95 7.69 6.00 -0.33
C VAL A 95 8.15 7.42 -0.67
N LEU A 96 7.48 8.09 -1.61
CA LEU A 96 7.85 9.47 -2.01
C LEU A 96 7.71 10.46 -0.85
N SER A 97 6.86 10.17 0.15
CA SER A 97 6.72 10.99 1.36
C SER A 97 7.96 10.94 2.27
N GLU A 98 8.78 9.90 2.13
CA GLU A 98 9.98 9.69 2.91
C GLU A 98 11.17 10.49 2.38
N ILE A 99 11.20 10.71 1.07
CA ILE A 99 12.31 11.27 0.30
C ILE A 99 11.92 12.52 -0.52
N PRO A 100 11.22 13.52 0.04
CA PRO A 100 10.63 14.62 -0.73
C PRO A 100 11.66 15.44 -1.51
N THR A 101 12.86 15.64 -0.98
CA THR A 101 13.94 16.39 -1.65
C THR A 101 14.48 15.64 -2.87
N VAL A 102 14.69 14.32 -2.74
CA VAL A 102 15.15 13.44 -3.83
C VAL A 102 14.07 13.38 -4.91
N TRP A 103 12.82 13.15 -4.53
CA TRP A 103 11.67 13.16 -5.44
C TRP A 103 11.57 14.47 -6.22
N ALA A 104 11.63 15.62 -5.54
CA ALA A 104 11.55 16.94 -6.20
C ALA A 104 12.71 17.19 -7.17
N ALA A 105 13.92 16.67 -6.89
CA ALA A 105 15.05 16.74 -7.82
C ALA A 105 14.81 15.90 -9.07
N HIS A 106 14.33 14.66 -8.91
CA HIS A 106 13.99 13.78 -10.03
C HIS A 106 12.89 14.35 -10.92
N VAL A 107 11.80 14.85 -10.33
CA VAL A 107 10.72 15.50 -11.09
C VAL A 107 11.25 16.68 -11.90
N ARG A 108 12.06 17.57 -11.31
CA ARG A 108 12.66 18.69 -12.06
C ARG A 108 13.52 18.22 -13.24
N ARG A 109 14.33 17.17 -13.03
CA ARG A 109 15.18 16.58 -14.07
C ARG A 109 14.33 15.97 -15.20
N TRP A 110 13.30 15.20 -14.87
CA TRP A 110 12.43 14.58 -15.87
C TRP A 110 11.63 15.61 -16.66
N ARG A 111 11.13 16.66 -16.01
CA ARG A 111 10.43 17.76 -16.70
C ARG A 111 11.32 18.48 -17.70
N MET A 112 12.59 18.71 -17.35
CA MET A 112 13.56 19.29 -18.27
C MET A 112 13.80 18.38 -19.48
N LEU A 113 14.01 17.09 -19.23
CA LEU A 113 14.30 16.10 -20.25
C LEU A 113 13.13 15.88 -21.22
N ASN A 114 11.92 15.83 -20.67
CA ASN A 114 10.71 15.53 -21.42
C ASN A 114 10.11 16.77 -22.10
N ARG A 115 10.64 17.98 -21.83
CA ARG A 115 10.13 19.26 -22.37
C ARG A 115 9.95 19.24 -23.88
N ARG A 116 10.88 18.61 -24.61
CA ARG A 116 10.87 18.51 -26.08
C ARG A 116 9.70 17.70 -26.65
N PHE A 117 9.02 16.91 -25.81
CA PHE A 117 7.89 16.09 -26.21
C PHE A 117 6.54 16.77 -25.94
N LYS A 118 6.54 17.93 -25.26
CA LYS A 118 5.31 18.68 -24.99
C LYS A 118 4.87 19.45 -26.23
N ARG A 119 3.56 19.60 -26.37
CA ARG A 119 2.95 20.57 -27.31
C ARG A 119 2.50 21.81 -26.55
N GLU A 120 2.36 22.91 -27.28
CA GLU A 120 1.74 24.13 -26.77
C GLU A 120 0.35 24.26 -27.40
N LEU A 121 -0.67 24.37 -26.55
CA LEU A 121 -2.08 24.53 -26.92
C LEU A 121 -2.63 25.73 -26.15
N ASP A 122 -3.13 26.74 -26.86
CA ASP A 122 -3.60 28.01 -26.28
C ASP A 122 -2.60 28.68 -25.33
N GLY A 123 -1.31 28.66 -25.69
CA GLY A 123 -0.22 29.22 -24.89
C GLY A 123 0.11 28.44 -23.61
N LEU A 124 -0.44 27.24 -23.44
CA LEU A 124 -0.21 26.36 -22.29
C LEU A 124 0.43 25.03 -22.72
N PRO A 125 1.35 24.47 -21.92
CA PRO A 125 1.93 23.17 -22.23
C PRO A 125 0.90 22.05 -22.06
N ALA A 126 0.94 21.07 -22.96
CA ALA A 126 0.19 19.83 -22.88
C ALA A 126 1.16 18.62 -22.84
N PRO A 127 1.12 17.76 -21.80
CA PRO A 127 0.32 17.90 -20.58
C PRO A 127 0.68 19.14 -19.75
N ASP A 128 -0.32 19.66 -19.03
CA ASP A 128 -0.12 20.71 -18.03
C ASP A 128 0.78 20.20 -16.88
N ARG A 129 1.18 21.11 -15.98
CA ARG A 129 2.12 20.74 -14.90
C ARG A 129 1.52 19.77 -13.88
N ASN A 130 0.21 19.82 -13.67
CA ASN A 130 -0.47 18.98 -12.68
C ASN A 130 -0.69 17.57 -13.23
N ASP A 131 -1.05 17.45 -14.51
CA ASP A 131 -1.20 16.18 -15.21
C ASP A 131 0.16 15.48 -15.39
N GLU A 132 1.21 16.24 -15.72
CA GLU A 132 2.58 15.71 -15.78
C GLU A 132 3.05 15.19 -14.39
N TYR A 133 2.71 15.90 -13.30
CA TYR A 133 3.08 15.48 -11.95
C TYR A 133 2.31 14.23 -11.49
N LEU A 134 1.04 14.10 -11.88
CA LEU A 134 0.26 12.87 -11.72
C LEU A 134 0.91 11.70 -12.47
N LEU A 135 1.24 11.91 -13.74
CA LEU A 135 1.87 10.89 -14.59
C LEU A 135 3.14 10.33 -13.94
N TYR A 136 4.03 11.17 -13.41
CA TYR A 136 5.25 10.67 -12.78
C TYR A 136 4.99 9.81 -11.54
N GLN A 137 4.02 10.16 -10.69
CA GLN A 137 3.65 9.32 -9.55
C GLN A 137 3.02 8.00 -10.00
N THR A 138 2.15 8.05 -11.02
CA THR A 138 1.55 6.85 -11.61
C THR A 138 2.62 5.93 -12.18
N LEU A 139 3.61 6.46 -12.89
CA LEU A 139 4.74 5.68 -13.39
C LEU A 139 5.53 5.04 -12.25
N VAL A 140 5.86 5.78 -11.19
CA VAL A 140 6.57 5.21 -10.03
C VAL A 140 5.80 4.05 -9.40
N GLY A 141 4.49 4.20 -9.23
CA GLY A 141 3.65 3.19 -8.62
C GLY A 141 3.43 1.96 -9.50
N ALA A 142 3.02 2.16 -10.75
CA ALA A 142 2.53 1.09 -11.63
C ALA A 142 3.60 0.48 -12.55
N TRP A 143 4.86 0.91 -12.46
CA TRP A 143 5.94 0.32 -13.26
C TRP A 143 6.07 -1.19 -12.99
N PRO A 144 6.15 -2.05 -14.01
CA PRO A 144 6.26 -3.50 -13.82
C PRO A 144 7.51 -3.88 -12.99
N VAL A 145 7.36 -4.90 -12.14
CA VAL A 145 8.48 -5.50 -11.39
C VAL A 145 9.45 -6.24 -12.32
N HIS A 146 8.91 -6.91 -13.35
CA HIS A 146 9.66 -7.50 -14.46
C HIS A 146 9.45 -6.61 -15.68
N ALA A 147 10.40 -5.73 -15.94
CA ALA A 147 10.36 -4.82 -17.07
C ALA A 147 11.35 -5.28 -18.14
N ASP A 148 11.04 -6.41 -18.76
CA ASP A 148 11.72 -6.87 -19.97
C ASP A 148 11.26 -5.97 -21.13
N GLU A 149 12.00 -5.90 -22.24
CA GLU A 149 11.62 -5.05 -23.37
C GLU A 149 10.21 -5.38 -23.92
N GLU A 150 9.81 -6.64 -23.84
CA GLU A 150 8.46 -7.12 -24.24
C GLU A 150 7.33 -6.59 -23.34
N ALA A 151 7.62 -6.19 -22.11
CA ALA A 151 6.62 -5.64 -21.16
C ALA A 151 6.38 -4.12 -21.35
N ALA A 152 7.20 -3.43 -22.17
CA ALA A 152 7.14 -1.97 -22.32
C ALA A 152 5.90 -1.50 -23.12
N GLU A 153 5.56 -2.17 -24.22
CA GLU A 153 4.38 -1.83 -25.03
C GLU A 153 3.05 -2.01 -24.25
N PRO A 154 2.84 -3.13 -23.53
CA PRO A 154 1.70 -3.27 -22.62
C PRO A 154 1.63 -2.18 -21.54
N LEU A 155 2.76 -1.66 -21.07
CA LEU A 155 2.79 -0.58 -20.08
C LEU A 155 2.38 0.76 -20.69
N THR A 156 2.94 1.14 -21.84
CA THR A 156 2.66 2.42 -22.49
C THR A 156 1.17 2.60 -22.75
N ALA A 157 0.51 1.57 -23.31
CA ALA A 157 -0.92 1.58 -23.56
C ALA A 157 -1.75 1.73 -22.27
N ARG A 158 -1.37 1.04 -21.18
CA ARG A 158 -2.04 1.17 -19.87
C ARG A 158 -1.93 2.57 -19.30
N ILE A 159 -0.74 3.17 -19.36
CA ILE A 159 -0.51 4.52 -18.84
C ILE A 159 -1.23 5.57 -19.67
N ALA A 160 -1.24 5.43 -21.01
CA ALA A 160 -1.97 6.33 -21.89
C ALA A 160 -3.48 6.27 -21.62
N ALA A 161 -4.05 5.07 -21.50
CA ALA A 161 -5.47 4.88 -21.15
C ALA A 161 -5.82 5.45 -19.77
N TYR A 162 -4.95 5.25 -18.78
CA TYR A 162 -5.10 5.84 -17.46
C TYR A 162 -5.11 7.37 -17.52
N MET A 163 -4.15 7.98 -18.23
CA MET A 163 -4.03 9.43 -18.32
C MET A 163 -5.21 10.05 -19.06
N GLU A 164 -5.73 9.39 -20.10
CA GLU A 164 -6.96 9.82 -20.78
C GLU A 164 -8.14 9.86 -19.80
N LYS A 165 -8.35 8.79 -19.03
CA LYS A 165 -9.38 8.78 -17.99
C LYS A 165 -9.14 9.86 -16.93
N ALA A 166 -7.93 9.95 -16.40
CA ALA A 166 -7.60 10.86 -15.30
C ALA A 166 -7.80 12.33 -15.68
N THR A 167 -7.37 12.74 -16.88
CA THR A 167 -7.52 14.11 -17.36
C THR A 167 -8.99 14.47 -17.61
N LYS A 168 -9.79 13.54 -18.13
CA LYS A 168 -11.25 13.69 -18.30
C LYS A 168 -12.01 13.71 -16.97
N GLU A 169 -11.56 12.95 -15.97
CA GLU A 169 -12.14 13.02 -14.62
C GLU A 169 -11.77 14.31 -13.90
N ALA A 170 -10.56 14.83 -14.10
CA ALA A 170 -10.14 16.11 -13.52
C ALA A 170 -10.96 17.30 -14.06
N LYS A 171 -11.49 17.21 -15.30
CA LYS A 171 -12.37 18.22 -15.94
C LYS A 171 -11.73 19.61 -16.02
N ARG A 172 -10.39 19.69 -16.07
CA ARG A 172 -9.62 20.96 -16.11
C ARG A 172 -9.30 21.43 -17.54
N ARG A 173 -8.92 20.49 -18.41
CA ARG A 173 -8.48 20.75 -19.79
C ARG A 173 -9.34 20.00 -20.81
N THR A 174 -9.87 18.85 -20.43
CA THR A 174 -10.72 17.97 -21.23
C THR A 174 -11.76 17.32 -20.31
N SER A 175 -12.85 16.77 -20.85
CA SER A 175 -13.88 16.08 -20.07
C SER A 175 -14.59 15.02 -20.89
N TRP A 176 -15.36 14.13 -20.25
CA TRP A 176 -16.20 13.15 -20.94
C TRP A 176 -17.33 13.78 -21.76
N VAL A 177 -17.87 14.93 -21.33
CA VAL A 177 -19.01 15.60 -21.98
C VAL A 177 -18.57 16.48 -23.14
N ASN A 178 -17.48 17.22 -22.94
CA ASN A 178 -16.87 18.07 -23.96
C ASN A 178 -15.37 17.73 -24.05
N PRO A 179 -14.99 16.70 -24.85
CA PRO A 179 -13.60 16.30 -25.02
C PRO A 179 -12.80 17.33 -25.81
N ASP A 180 -11.57 17.63 -25.34
CA ASP A 180 -10.59 18.38 -26.11
C ASP A 180 -9.66 17.38 -26.81
N ALA A 181 -9.93 17.14 -28.10
CA ALA A 181 -9.20 16.14 -28.88
C ALA A 181 -7.71 16.51 -29.10
N ASP A 182 -7.36 17.79 -29.09
CA ASP A 182 -5.97 18.24 -29.23
C ASP A 182 -5.20 17.99 -27.94
N TYR A 183 -5.80 18.31 -26.79
CA TYR A 183 -5.22 18.00 -25.49
C TYR A 183 -5.08 16.50 -25.26
N ASP A 184 -6.14 15.73 -25.52
CA ASP A 184 -6.14 14.26 -25.39
C ASP A 184 -5.01 13.62 -26.21
N ARG A 185 -4.84 14.06 -27.48
CA ARG A 185 -3.72 13.61 -28.34
C ARG A 185 -2.36 14.04 -27.79
N ALA A 186 -2.22 15.29 -27.35
CA ALA A 186 -0.95 15.78 -26.83
C ALA A 186 -0.48 15.02 -25.57
N VAL A 187 -1.41 14.65 -24.68
CA VAL A 187 -1.10 13.83 -23.49
C VAL A 187 -0.71 12.41 -23.91
N ARG A 188 -1.45 11.78 -24.82
CA ARG A 188 -1.13 10.45 -25.35
C ARG A 188 0.25 10.42 -26.01
N ASP A 189 0.50 11.32 -26.95
CA ASP A 189 1.77 11.44 -27.67
C ASP A 189 2.94 11.69 -26.69
N PHE A 190 2.71 12.47 -25.63
CA PHE A 190 3.71 12.68 -24.58
C PHE A 190 4.05 11.39 -23.84
N VAL A 191 3.03 10.61 -23.42
CA VAL A 191 3.23 9.32 -22.75
C VAL A 191 3.99 8.35 -23.66
N GLU A 192 3.57 8.19 -24.91
CA GLU A 192 4.22 7.31 -25.88
C GLU A 192 5.69 7.69 -26.09
N ARG A 193 5.98 8.98 -26.27
CA ARG A 193 7.36 9.46 -26.51
C ARG A 193 8.27 9.33 -25.30
N ILE A 194 7.79 9.53 -24.07
CA ILE A 194 8.65 9.39 -22.89
C ILE A 194 8.91 7.93 -22.56
N LEU A 195 8.00 7.02 -22.93
CA LEU A 195 8.11 5.58 -22.67
C LEU A 195 8.69 4.78 -23.83
N ALA A 196 8.86 5.38 -25.01
CA ALA A 196 9.52 4.77 -26.16
C ALA A 196 10.89 4.18 -25.79
N ALA A 197 11.29 3.11 -26.49
CA ALA A 197 12.51 2.38 -26.19
C ALA A 197 13.77 3.26 -26.24
N ASP A 198 13.82 4.20 -27.19
CA ASP A 198 14.91 5.17 -27.43
C ASP A 198 14.78 6.46 -26.58
N SER A 199 13.77 6.54 -25.71
CA SER A 199 13.57 7.70 -24.85
C SER A 199 14.70 7.85 -23.83
N PRO A 200 15.32 9.03 -23.71
CA PRO A 200 16.37 9.26 -22.71
C PRO A 200 15.80 9.29 -21.28
N PHE A 201 14.47 9.29 -21.12
CA PHE A 201 13.80 9.26 -19.82
C PHE A 201 14.01 7.93 -19.09
N ARG A 202 13.88 6.79 -19.79
CA ARG A 202 13.93 5.46 -19.16
C ARG A 202 15.24 5.21 -18.39
N PRO A 203 16.44 5.47 -18.96
CA PRO A 203 17.70 5.27 -18.22
C PRO A 203 17.85 6.13 -16.97
N VAL A 204 17.15 7.28 -16.91
CA VAL A 204 17.19 8.19 -15.75
C VAL A 204 16.09 7.88 -14.74
N PHE A 205 14.98 7.28 -15.20
CA PHE A 205 13.83 6.93 -14.37
C PHE A 205 14.02 5.58 -13.67
N LEU A 206 14.50 4.56 -14.38
CA LEU A 206 14.56 3.17 -13.90
C LEU A 206 15.41 2.97 -12.64
N PRO A 207 16.60 3.59 -12.48
CA PRO A 207 17.38 3.43 -11.25
C PRO A 207 16.63 3.96 -10.02
N PHE A 208 15.97 5.12 -10.15
CA PHE A 208 15.15 5.68 -9.08
C PHE A 208 13.95 4.78 -8.77
N GLN A 209 13.22 4.34 -9.80
CA GLN A 209 12.05 3.49 -9.62
C GLN A 209 12.41 2.15 -8.96
N SER A 210 13.57 1.57 -9.32
CA SER A 210 14.03 0.29 -8.77
C SER A 210 14.23 0.35 -7.25
N VAL A 211 14.80 1.45 -6.76
CA VAL A 211 14.97 1.71 -5.32
C VAL A 211 13.62 1.89 -4.63
N VAL A 212 12.72 2.70 -5.21
CA VAL A 212 11.36 2.88 -4.68
C VAL A 212 10.60 1.54 -4.64
N ALA A 213 10.81 0.67 -5.63
CA ALA A 213 10.10 -0.59 -5.73
C ALA A 213 10.42 -1.55 -4.56
N VAL A 214 11.67 -1.57 -4.07
CA VAL A 214 12.06 -2.36 -2.88
C VAL A 214 11.36 -1.83 -1.64
N HIS A 215 11.40 -0.52 -1.39
CA HIS A 215 10.69 0.09 -0.24
C HIS A 215 9.17 -0.05 -0.34
N GLY A 216 8.63 -0.03 -1.57
CA GLY A 216 7.24 -0.35 -1.84
C GLY A 216 6.89 -1.79 -1.46
N ALA A 217 7.75 -2.76 -1.80
CA ALA A 217 7.57 -4.16 -1.42
C ALA A 217 7.58 -4.34 0.11
N VAL A 218 8.46 -3.64 0.84
CA VAL A 218 8.47 -3.61 2.31
C VAL A 218 7.12 -3.09 2.84
N ASN A 219 6.65 -1.95 2.33
CA ASN A 219 5.35 -1.38 2.73
C ASN A 219 4.18 -2.34 2.44
N SER A 220 4.22 -3.05 1.31
CA SER A 220 3.21 -4.04 0.93
C SER A 220 3.19 -5.26 1.85
N LEU A 221 4.35 -5.80 2.24
CA LEU A 221 4.43 -6.90 3.20
C LEU A 221 3.92 -6.46 4.58
N ALA A 222 4.33 -5.26 5.03
CA ALA A 222 3.84 -4.68 6.27
C ALA A 222 2.31 -4.50 6.27
N GLN A 223 1.76 -3.90 5.22
CA GLN A 223 0.31 -3.72 5.07
C GLN A 223 -0.44 -5.05 5.05
N THR A 224 0.10 -6.05 4.35
CA THR A 224 -0.50 -7.40 4.29
C THR A 224 -0.62 -8.01 5.69
N LEU A 225 0.46 -7.96 6.47
CA LEU A 225 0.47 -8.56 7.80
C LEU A 225 -0.40 -7.78 8.80
N LEU A 226 -0.39 -6.44 8.73
CA LEU A 226 -1.29 -5.60 9.52
C LEU A 226 -2.76 -5.85 9.17
N LYS A 227 -3.10 -6.00 7.88
CA LYS A 227 -4.46 -6.35 7.42
C LYS A 227 -4.90 -7.68 8.02
N ILE A 228 -4.04 -8.70 7.98
CA ILE A 228 -4.34 -10.03 8.51
C ILE A 228 -4.48 -10.01 10.04
N ALA A 229 -3.68 -9.24 10.77
CA ALA A 229 -3.66 -9.32 12.24
C ALA A 229 -4.64 -8.39 12.95
N SER A 230 -5.06 -7.31 12.28
CA SER A 230 -6.00 -6.32 12.82
C SER A 230 -7.38 -6.94 13.14
N PRO A 231 -8.15 -6.37 14.09
CA PRO A 231 -9.56 -6.68 14.28
C PRO A 231 -10.35 -6.38 13.00
N GLY A 232 -11.36 -7.18 12.69
CA GLY A 232 -12.03 -7.19 11.38
C GLY A 232 -11.71 -8.45 10.57
N ILE A 233 -12.35 -8.60 9.40
CA ILE A 233 -12.16 -9.70 8.47
C ILE A 233 -11.27 -9.21 7.30
N PRO A 234 -10.04 -9.73 7.14
CA PRO A 234 -9.16 -9.31 6.06
C PRO A 234 -9.73 -9.71 4.71
N ASP A 235 -9.87 -8.75 3.81
CA ASP A 235 -10.34 -8.96 2.44
C ASP A 235 -9.16 -8.94 1.46
N PHE A 236 -9.24 -9.78 0.43
CA PHE A 236 -8.23 -9.89 -0.62
C PHE A 236 -8.92 -9.83 -1.97
N TYR A 237 -8.63 -8.78 -2.72
CA TYR A 237 -9.09 -8.68 -4.10
C TYR A 237 -8.36 -9.71 -4.96
N GLN A 238 -9.04 -10.26 -5.95
CA GLN A 238 -8.49 -11.33 -6.80
C GLN A 238 -7.11 -10.97 -7.36
N GLY A 239 -6.12 -11.83 -7.13
CA GLY A 239 -4.75 -11.65 -7.63
C GLY A 239 -3.82 -10.83 -6.74
N SER A 240 -4.33 -10.19 -5.67
CA SER A 240 -3.56 -9.35 -4.74
C SER A 240 -2.66 -10.12 -3.75
N GLU A 241 -2.71 -11.44 -3.76
CA GLU A 241 -1.73 -12.31 -3.10
C GLU A 241 -0.33 -12.21 -3.72
N LEU A 242 -0.23 -11.69 -4.97
CA LEU A 242 1.00 -11.22 -5.61
C LEU A 242 1.01 -9.68 -5.67
N TRP A 243 1.95 -9.09 -6.42
CA TRP A 243 2.04 -7.64 -6.59
C TRP A 243 0.87 -7.07 -7.42
N ASP A 244 -0.06 -6.37 -6.77
CA ASP A 244 -1.17 -5.65 -7.40
C ASP A 244 -0.73 -4.25 -7.84
N LEU A 245 -0.20 -4.20 -9.06
CA LEU A 245 0.24 -2.97 -9.74
C LEU A 245 -0.82 -2.42 -10.70
N SER A 246 -2.09 -2.68 -10.41
CA SER A 246 -3.23 -2.25 -11.22
C SER A 246 -3.57 -0.77 -10.99
N LEU A 247 -4.08 -0.12 -12.02
CA LEU A 247 -4.68 1.21 -11.95
C LEU A 247 -6.21 1.11 -11.88
N VAL A 248 -6.91 2.24 -11.88
CA VAL A 248 -8.38 2.30 -11.84
C VAL A 248 -9.02 1.48 -12.98
N ASP A 249 -10.26 1.05 -12.76
CA ASP A 249 -11.16 0.44 -13.76
C ASP A 249 -10.99 1.09 -15.16
N PRO A 250 -10.77 0.30 -16.23
CA PRO A 250 -10.80 -1.17 -16.29
C PRO A 250 -9.47 -1.89 -16.05
N ASP A 251 -8.39 -1.19 -15.68
CA ASP A 251 -7.08 -1.84 -15.51
C ASP A 251 -7.08 -2.86 -14.36
N ASN A 252 -7.77 -2.57 -13.25
CA ASN A 252 -7.98 -3.49 -12.12
C ASN A 252 -8.99 -4.63 -12.39
N ARG A 253 -9.61 -4.69 -13.58
CA ARG A 253 -10.57 -5.76 -13.94
C ARG A 253 -10.00 -6.83 -14.87
N LYS A 254 -8.69 -6.80 -15.09
CA LYS A 254 -8.00 -7.81 -15.91
C LYS A 254 -8.19 -9.22 -15.33
N PRO A 255 -8.27 -10.25 -16.19
CA PRO A 255 -8.39 -11.62 -15.74
C PRO A 255 -7.16 -12.03 -14.92
N VAL A 256 -7.41 -12.83 -13.88
CA VAL A 256 -6.37 -13.38 -13.02
C VAL A 256 -6.07 -14.81 -13.47
N ASP A 257 -4.80 -15.10 -13.71
CA ASP A 257 -4.34 -16.47 -13.96
C ASP A 257 -4.20 -17.24 -12.64
N PHE A 258 -5.28 -17.90 -12.24
CA PHE A 258 -5.32 -18.72 -11.02
C PHE A 258 -4.55 -20.03 -11.15
N SER A 259 -4.39 -20.58 -12.36
CA SER A 259 -3.62 -21.81 -12.58
C SER A 259 -2.15 -21.57 -12.24
N ALA A 260 -1.55 -20.50 -12.78
CA ALA A 260 -0.17 -20.13 -12.48
C ALA A 260 0.05 -19.85 -10.98
N ARG A 261 -0.92 -19.22 -10.32
CA ARG A 261 -0.87 -18.93 -8.87
C ARG A 261 -0.97 -20.18 -8.02
N GLN A 262 -1.82 -21.13 -8.41
CA GLN A 262 -1.95 -22.42 -7.74
C GLN A 262 -0.63 -23.20 -7.83
N GLU A 263 0.00 -23.21 -9.01
CA GLU A 263 1.31 -23.84 -9.22
C GLU A 263 2.41 -23.19 -8.36
N LEU A 264 2.45 -21.86 -8.31
CA LEU A 264 3.38 -21.11 -7.45
C LEU A 264 3.17 -21.46 -5.97
N LEU A 265 1.93 -21.48 -5.50
CA LEU A 265 1.60 -21.82 -4.13
C LEU A 265 1.99 -23.26 -3.78
N ASP A 266 1.70 -24.21 -4.68
CA ASP A 266 2.04 -25.61 -4.47
C ASP A 266 3.56 -25.84 -4.47
N SER A 267 4.30 -25.09 -5.30
CA SER A 267 5.77 -25.08 -5.28
C SER A 267 6.31 -24.57 -3.94
N LEU A 268 5.79 -23.43 -3.45
CA LEU A 268 6.17 -22.87 -2.15
C LEU A 268 5.90 -23.84 -0.99
N ARG A 269 4.76 -24.54 -1.01
CA ARG A 269 4.42 -25.54 0.02
C ARG A 269 5.32 -26.76 0.00
N LYS A 270 5.69 -27.24 -1.19
CA LYS A 270 6.53 -28.44 -1.36
C LYS A 270 7.99 -28.17 -1.01
N GLN A 271 8.54 -27.04 -1.44
CA GLN A 271 9.97 -26.76 -1.31
C GLN A 271 10.29 -25.94 -0.06
N SER A 272 9.38 -25.06 0.38
CA SER A 272 9.62 -24.06 1.44
C SER A 272 10.98 -23.37 1.25
N PRO A 273 11.17 -22.62 0.15
CA PRO A 273 12.46 -22.03 -0.20
C PRO A 273 12.96 -21.12 0.93
N PRO A 274 14.28 -20.99 1.12
CA PRO A 274 14.83 -20.06 2.10
C PRO A 274 14.36 -18.63 1.84
N TRP A 275 14.05 -17.88 2.89
CA TRP A 275 13.60 -16.49 2.77
C TRP A 275 14.62 -15.59 2.06
N GLY A 276 15.92 -15.87 2.18
CA GLY A 276 16.96 -15.16 1.44
C GLY A 276 16.80 -15.26 -0.09
N GLU A 277 16.36 -16.42 -0.60
CA GLU A 277 16.04 -16.60 -2.02
C GLU A 277 14.81 -15.75 -2.41
N LEU A 278 13.74 -15.84 -1.60
CA LEU A 278 12.51 -15.07 -1.83
C LEU A 278 12.74 -13.54 -1.77
N LEU A 279 13.69 -13.09 -0.97
CA LEU A 279 14.10 -11.69 -0.89
C LEU A 279 14.95 -11.25 -2.09
N ALA A 280 15.80 -12.14 -2.62
CA ALA A 280 16.57 -11.87 -3.83
C ALA A 280 15.66 -11.79 -5.06
N ASP A 281 14.73 -12.74 -5.18
CA ASP A 281 13.81 -12.88 -6.31
C ASP A 281 12.45 -12.20 -6.08
N TRP A 282 12.36 -11.29 -5.11
CA TRP A 282 11.11 -10.69 -4.64
C TRP A 282 10.17 -10.15 -5.72
N ARG A 283 10.72 -9.76 -6.88
CA ARG A 283 9.99 -9.25 -8.04
C ARG A 283 8.93 -10.22 -8.54
N ASP A 284 9.13 -11.53 -8.42
CA ASP A 284 8.17 -12.54 -8.87
C ASP A 284 6.92 -12.66 -7.97
N GLY A 285 6.94 -12.01 -6.80
CA GLY A 285 5.81 -11.97 -5.87
C GLY A 285 5.66 -13.21 -5.00
N ARG A 286 6.49 -14.24 -5.16
CA ARG A 286 6.49 -15.46 -4.31
C ARG A 286 6.63 -15.11 -2.84
N ILE A 287 7.42 -14.09 -2.49
CA ILE A 287 7.55 -13.62 -1.10
C ILE A 287 6.23 -13.14 -0.50
N LYS A 288 5.44 -12.33 -1.24
CA LYS A 288 4.15 -11.83 -0.76
C LYS A 288 3.12 -12.96 -0.66
N LEU A 289 3.11 -13.87 -1.63
CA LEU A 289 2.27 -15.06 -1.60
C LEU A 289 2.60 -15.94 -0.39
N HIS A 290 3.88 -16.16 -0.11
CA HIS A 290 4.31 -16.99 1.02
C HIS A 290 3.95 -16.36 2.37
N VAL A 291 4.20 -15.06 2.55
CA VAL A 291 3.80 -14.33 3.76
C VAL A 291 2.28 -14.37 3.95
N THR A 292 1.52 -14.12 2.88
CA THR A 292 0.05 -14.14 2.91
C THR A 292 -0.46 -15.52 3.34
N GLU A 293 0.06 -16.60 2.73
CA GLU A 293 -0.40 -17.95 3.04
C GLU A 293 -0.08 -18.38 4.47
N ARG A 294 1.15 -18.12 4.95
CA ARG A 294 1.55 -18.47 6.31
C ARG A 294 0.74 -17.69 7.35
N ALA A 295 0.56 -16.39 7.13
CA ALA A 295 -0.18 -15.53 8.05
C ALA A 295 -1.69 -15.87 8.08
N LEU A 296 -2.31 -16.14 6.92
CA LEU A 296 -3.70 -16.58 6.86
C LEU A 296 -3.90 -17.98 7.46
N THR A 297 -2.92 -18.87 7.29
CA THR A 297 -2.95 -20.19 7.93
C THR A 297 -2.95 -20.06 9.45
N LEU A 298 -2.05 -19.25 10.03
CA LEU A 298 -2.07 -18.96 11.46
C LEU A 298 -3.38 -18.32 11.91
N ARG A 299 -3.89 -17.36 11.12
CA ARG A 299 -5.17 -16.71 11.43
C ARG A 299 -6.33 -17.71 11.46
N ARG A 300 -6.34 -18.70 10.57
CA ARG A 300 -7.34 -19.77 10.55
C ARG A 300 -7.18 -20.71 11.73
N GLU A 301 -5.95 -21.12 12.07
CA GLU A 301 -5.65 -21.98 13.22
C GLU A 301 -6.08 -21.33 14.55
N LEU A 302 -5.90 -20.01 14.67
CA LEU A 302 -6.24 -19.23 15.86
C LEU A 302 -7.44 -18.31 15.62
N ALA A 303 -8.44 -18.74 14.85
CA ALA A 303 -9.57 -17.90 14.43
C ALA A 303 -10.30 -17.21 15.60
N GLY A 304 -10.47 -17.91 16.73
CA GLY A 304 -11.05 -17.31 17.94
C GLY A 304 -10.22 -16.15 18.49
N LEU A 305 -8.89 -16.29 18.53
CA LEU A 305 -7.98 -15.24 18.98
C LEU A 305 -8.07 -14.00 18.08
N PHE A 306 -8.06 -14.20 16.76
CA PHE A 306 -8.12 -13.08 15.81
C PHE A 306 -9.51 -12.44 15.71
N ARG A 307 -10.59 -13.18 16.02
CA ARG A 307 -11.94 -12.62 16.03
C ARG A 307 -12.23 -11.83 17.30
N SER A 308 -11.93 -12.40 18.47
CA SER A 308 -12.37 -11.85 19.77
C SER A 308 -11.26 -11.59 20.78
N GLY A 309 -10.03 -12.01 20.52
CA GLY A 309 -8.90 -11.74 21.42
C GLY A 309 -8.63 -10.26 21.56
N ALA A 310 -8.16 -9.86 22.75
CA ALA A 310 -7.83 -8.48 23.08
C ALA A 310 -6.78 -7.92 22.11
N TYR A 311 -6.86 -6.63 21.83
CA TYR A 311 -5.90 -5.91 20.99
C TYR A 311 -5.00 -5.07 21.88
N LEU A 312 -3.69 -5.34 21.85
CA LEU A 312 -2.70 -4.58 22.59
C LEU A 312 -1.75 -3.84 21.64
N PRO A 313 -1.66 -2.51 21.70
CA PRO A 313 -0.59 -1.75 21.07
C PRO A 313 0.76 -2.10 21.70
N LEU A 314 1.80 -2.29 20.91
CA LEU A 314 3.17 -2.49 21.41
C LEU A 314 4.04 -1.30 21.03
N SER A 315 4.93 -0.91 21.94
CA SER A 315 5.87 0.20 21.74
C SER A 315 7.29 -0.32 21.56
N ALA A 316 8.09 0.44 20.84
CA ALA A 316 9.52 0.17 20.69
C ALA A 316 10.34 1.27 21.36
N ALA A 317 11.59 0.93 21.68
CA ALA A 317 12.62 1.81 22.21
C ALA A 317 13.93 1.62 21.40
N GLY A 318 14.86 2.55 21.53
CA GLY A 318 16.12 2.55 20.76
C GLY A 318 16.10 3.45 19.53
N GLU A 319 17.19 3.43 18.77
CA GLU A 319 17.49 4.39 17.70
C GLU A 319 16.40 4.50 16.62
N HIS A 320 15.77 3.38 16.26
CA HIS A 320 14.80 3.31 15.17
C HIS A 320 13.38 2.96 15.64
N ALA A 321 13.01 3.31 16.88
CA ALA A 321 11.69 3.04 17.45
C ALA A 321 10.53 3.62 16.60
N ASP A 322 10.74 4.76 15.93
CA ASP A 322 9.73 5.37 15.05
C ASP A 322 9.51 4.61 13.73
N HIS A 323 10.37 3.64 13.40
CA HIS A 323 10.33 2.87 12.16
C HIS A 323 9.59 1.53 12.28
N VAL A 324 8.90 1.26 13.39
CA VAL A 324 8.15 0.02 13.59
C VAL A 324 6.70 0.28 13.98
N VAL A 325 5.81 -0.59 13.53
CA VAL A 325 4.44 -0.73 14.04
C VAL A 325 4.32 -2.14 14.60
N ALA A 326 3.85 -2.24 15.84
CA ALA A 326 3.70 -3.53 16.49
C ALA A 326 2.39 -3.62 17.28
N LEU A 327 1.76 -4.79 17.24
CA LEU A 327 0.52 -5.08 17.93
C LEU A 327 0.50 -6.53 18.40
N ALA A 328 -0.28 -6.81 19.45
CA ALA A 328 -0.59 -8.17 19.87
C ALA A 328 -2.10 -8.44 19.84
N ARG A 329 -2.44 -9.68 19.48
CA ARG A 329 -3.73 -10.29 19.76
C ARG A 329 -3.53 -11.35 20.84
N HIS A 330 -4.23 -11.22 21.97
CA HIS A 330 -4.05 -12.16 23.09
C HIS A 330 -5.37 -12.54 23.77
N ASP A 331 -5.35 -13.71 24.38
CA ASP A 331 -6.34 -14.19 25.36
C ASP A 331 -5.62 -15.09 26.39
N PRO A 332 -6.30 -15.56 27.45
CA PRO A 332 -5.66 -16.43 28.43
C PRO A 332 -5.03 -17.67 27.76
N GLY A 333 -3.71 -17.80 27.83
CA GLY A 333 -2.99 -18.93 27.26
C GLY A 333 -2.52 -18.78 25.82
N ARG A 334 -3.03 -17.82 25.01
CA ARG A 334 -2.55 -17.60 23.63
C ARG A 334 -2.19 -16.14 23.35
N ALA A 335 -1.14 -15.93 22.56
CA ALA A 335 -0.79 -14.62 22.05
C ALA A 335 -0.18 -14.73 20.66
N VAL A 336 -0.51 -13.76 19.80
CA VAL A 336 0.20 -13.51 18.54
C VAL A 336 0.64 -12.06 18.52
N MET A 337 1.92 -11.81 18.24
CA MET A 337 2.46 -10.47 18.01
C MET A 337 2.79 -10.29 16.53
N VAL A 338 2.44 -9.15 15.98
CA VAL A 338 2.82 -8.74 14.64
C VAL A 338 3.69 -7.51 14.73
N VAL A 339 4.84 -7.56 14.07
CA VAL A 339 5.87 -6.52 14.08
C VAL A 339 6.27 -6.25 12.64
N VAL A 340 6.09 -5.01 12.20
CA VAL A 340 6.37 -4.61 10.81
C VAL A 340 7.09 -3.25 10.74
N PRO A 341 7.97 -3.05 9.75
CA PRO A 341 8.60 -1.78 9.48
C PRO A 341 7.59 -0.79 8.93
N ARG A 342 7.91 0.48 9.14
CA ARG A 342 7.36 1.63 8.44
C ARG A 342 8.51 2.57 8.13
N LEU A 343 8.33 3.39 7.10
CA LEU A 343 9.32 4.39 6.71
C LEU A 343 10.70 3.75 6.41
N SER A 344 10.71 2.71 5.57
CA SER A 344 11.91 1.91 5.30
C SER A 344 12.94 2.67 4.47
N ALA A 345 12.54 3.63 3.64
CA ALA A 345 13.48 4.45 2.88
C ALA A 345 14.30 5.38 3.79
N ARG A 346 13.69 5.89 4.87
CA ARG A 346 14.44 6.63 5.89
C ARG A 346 15.31 5.72 6.74
N LEU A 347 14.82 4.53 7.08
CA LEU A 347 15.53 3.56 7.92
C LEU A 347 16.85 3.11 7.27
N THR A 348 16.84 2.81 5.97
CA THR A 348 18.01 2.27 5.27
C THR A 348 18.65 3.27 4.30
N GLY A 349 18.42 4.57 4.48
CA GLY A 349 19.05 5.62 3.66
C GLY A 349 18.66 5.66 2.17
N PHE A 350 17.54 5.05 1.78
CA PHE A 350 17.04 4.99 0.40
C PHE A 350 18.05 4.34 -0.58
N HIS A 351 18.72 3.28 -0.13
CA HIS A 351 19.66 2.49 -0.94
C HIS A 351 19.02 1.31 -1.68
N GLY A 352 17.72 1.07 -1.48
CA GLY A 352 17.01 -0.05 -2.11
C GLY A 352 17.33 -1.38 -1.44
N GLU A 353 17.58 -1.33 -0.12
CA GLU A 353 17.91 -2.46 0.71
C GLU A 353 16.71 -2.89 1.56
N TRP A 354 16.67 -4.18 1.90
CA TRP A 354 15.72 -4.71 2.87
C TRP A 354 16.14 -4.27 4.29
N PRO A 355 15.22 -3.84 5.16
CA PRO A 355 15.56 -3.42 6.52
C PRO A 355 15.79 -4.65 7.41
N LEU A 356 16.95 -5.29 7.27
CA LEU A 356 17.30 -6.54 7.95
C LEU A 356 18.43 -6.36 8.96
N GLY A 357 18.36 -7.17 10.02
CA GLY A 357 19.45 -7.35 10.97
C GLY A 357 19.86 -6.09 11.72
N SER A 358 21.04 -6.16 12.32
CA SER A 358 21.65 -5.04 13.06
C SER A 358 22.01 -3.85 12.17
N ALA A 359 22.26 -4.08 10.88
CA ALA A 359 22.57 -3.01 9.93
C ALA A 359 21.42 -2.01 9.77
N ALA A 360 20.16 -2.49 9.85
CA ALA A 360 18.98 -1.64 9.76
C ALA A 360 18.40 -1.25 11.12
N TRP A 361 18.49 -2.13 12.14
CA TRP A 361 17.73 -1.96 13.38
C TRP A 361 18.58 -1.61 14.61
N GLY A 362 19.91 -1.68 14.52
CA GLY A 362 20.81 -1.26 15.59
C GLY A 362 20.40 -1.77 16.97
N ASP A 363 20.23 -0.85 17.91
CA ASP A 363 19.80 -1.10 19.29
C ASP A 363 18.29 -0.98 19.50
N THR A 364 17.47 -1.23 18.47
CA THR A 364 16.01 -1.08 18.59
C THR A 364 15.36 -2.33 19.19
N TRP A 365 14.51 -2.13 20.19
CA TRP A 365 13.84 -3.18 20.96
C TRP A 365 12.32 -2.97 20.99
N LEU A 366 11.57 -4.07 20.95
CA LEU A 366 10.13 -4.10 21.16
C LEU A 366 9.84 -4.41 22.63
N SER A 367 9.12 -3.53 23.33
CA SER A 367 8.77 -3.72 24.74
C SER A 367 7.66 -4.75 24.92
N ILE A 368 7.84 -5.68 25.86
CA ILE A 368 6.89 -6.75 26.21
C ILE A 368 6.44 -6.55 27.67
N ASP A 369 5.83 -5.40 27.94
CA ASP A 369 5.45 -4.99 29.31
C ASP A 369 4.22 -5.74 29.85
N HIS A 370 3.38 -6.30 28.97
CA HIS A 370 2.13 -6.93 29.37
C HIS A 370 2.35 -8.40 29.80
N PRO A 371 1.95 -8.81 31.02
CA PRO A 371 2.23 -10.16 31.53
C PRO A 371 1.70 -11.29 30.65
N ASP A 372 0.53 -11.10 30.01
CA ASP A 372 -0.02 -12.09 29.07
C ASP A 372 0.80 -12.27 27.79
N LEU A 373 1.83 -11.45 27.58
CA LEU A 373 2.79 -11.60 26.50
C LEU A 373 4.15 -12.17 26.95
N HIS A 374 4.29 -12.53 28.23
CA HIS A 374 5.49 -13.23 28.68
C HIS A 374 5.45 -14.69 28.19
N GLY A 375 6.58 -15.16 27.68
CA GLY A 375 6.77 -16.54 27.22
C GLY A 375 7.71 -16.63 26.03
N GLU A 376 7.89 -17.85 25.53
CA GLU A 376 8.66 -18.12 24.32
C GLU A 376 7.75 -18.01 23.10
N TYR A 377 8.30 -17.54 21.99
CA TYR A 377 7.59 -17.32 20.76
C TYR A 377 8.30 -18.00 19.60
N VAL A 378 7.51 -18.45 18.63
CA VAL A 378 7.98 -18.86 17.32
C VAL A 378 7.42 -17.91 16.27
N ASP A 379 8.29 -17.36 15.43
CA ASP A 379 7.86 -16.65 14.23
C ASP A 379 7.27 -17.65 13.24
N ARG A 380 5.97 -17.52 12.97
CA ARG A 380 5.26 -18.43 12.05
C ARG A 380 5.59 -18.16 10.58
N LEU A 381 6.37 -17.12 10.29
CA LEU A 381 6.96 -16.87 8.98
C LEU A 381 8.34 -17.53 8.87
N SER A 382 9.32 -17.10 9.65
CA SER A 382 10.71 -17.57 9.53
C SER A 382 11.02 -18.88 10.27
N GLY A 383 10.21 -19.28 11.25
CA GLY A 383 10.53 -20.37 12.17
C GLY A 383 11.48 -19.98 13.31
N LEU A 384 11.93 -18.72 13.35
CA LEU A 384 12.79 -18.21 14.40
C LEU A 384 12.12 -18.34 15.78
N ARG A 385 12.79 -18.97 16.73
CA ARG A 385 12.38 -18.99 18.14
C ARG A 385 12.99 -17.80 18.86
N VAL A 386 12.16 -17.02 19.55
CA VAL A 386 12.58 -15.84 20.30
C VAL A 386 11.99 -15.86 21.70
N SER A 387 12.80 -15.43 22.67
CA SER A 387 12.38 -15.27 24.05
C SER A 387 12.68 -13.82 24.47
N PRO A 388 11.77 -13.14 25.19
CA PRO A 388 12.04 -11.80 25.72
C PRO A 388 13.31 -11.80 26.58
N GLU A 389 14.21 -10.86 26.28
CA GLU A 389 15.44 -10.59 27.03
C GLU A 389 15.20 -9.40 27.97
N LEU A 390 16.04 -9.22 28.99
CA LEU A 390 16.00 -8.02 29.82
C LEU A 390 16.76 -6.89 29.12
N HIS A 391 16.04 -5.82 28.76
CA HIS A 391 16.59 -4.57 28.26
C HIS A 391 16.13 -3.43 29.18
N ASP A 392 17.07 -2.69 29.77
CA ASP A 392 16.80 -1.68 30.81
C ASP A 392 15.91 -2.20 31.96
N GLY A 393 16.12 -3.47 32.34
CA GLY A 393 15.38 -4.13 33.41
C GLY A 393 13.95 -4.56 33.05
N LYS A 394 13.53 -4.42 31.79
CA LYS A 394 12.20 -4.81 31.29
C LYS A 394 12.29 -5.91 30.22
N PRO A 395 11.30 -6.81 30.11
CA PRO A 395 11.24 -7.78 29.02
C PRO A 395 11.09 -7.11 27.66
N ALA A 396 11.95 -7.45 26.71
CA ALA A 396 11.94 -6.89 25.36
C ALA A 396 12.46 -7.87 24.30
N LEU A 397 12.12 -7.65 23.03
CA LEU A 397 12.64 -8.40 21.89
C LEU A 397 13.50 -7.51 21.00
N SER A 398 14.70 -7.96 20.64
CA SER A 398 15.57 -7.22 19.71
C SER A 398 15.00 -7.24 18.31
N LEU A 399 14.75 -6.07 17.72
CA LEU A 399 14.29 -5.99 16.32
C LEU A 399 15.38 -6.41 15.33
N ALA A 400 16.66 -6.19 15.67
CA ALA A 400 17.78 -6.66 14.88
C ALA A 400 17.79 -8.20 14.75
N LYS A 401 17.53 -8.93 15.84
CA LYS A 401 17.40 -10.40 15.80
C LYS A 401 16.11 -10.83 15.11
N LEU A 402 15.01 -10.15 15.41
CA LEU A 402 13.69 -10.49 14.87
C LEU A 402 13.64 -10.37 13.33
N PHE A 403 14.28 -9.35 12.78
CA PHE A 403 14.33 -9.08 11.35
C PHE A 403 15.63 -9.51 10.69
N GLU A 404 16.30 -10.54 11.22
CA GLU A 404 17.55 -11.04 10.63
C GLU A 404 17.34 -11.62 9.22
N VAL A 405 16.21 -12.30 9.01
CA VAL A 405 15.95 -13.10 7.79
C VAL A 405 14.78 -12.58 6.96
N LEU A 406 13.82 -11.88 7.57
CA LEU A 406 12.63 -11.35 6.91
C LEU A 406 12.28 -9.99 7.54
N PRO A 407 11.83 -8.98 6.77
CA PRO A 407 11.57 -7.65 7.33
C PRO A 407 10.22 -7.56 8.05
N VAL A 408 9.45 -8.65 8.19
CA VAL A 408 8.15 -8.68 8.89
C VAL A 408 8.10 -9.94 9.74
N ALA A 409 7.41 -9.90 10.88
CA ALA A 409 7.34 -11.03 11.80
C ALA A 409 5.93 -11.25 12.37
N MET A 410 5.55 -12.52 12.53
CA MET A 410 4.28 -12.95 13.12
C MET A 410 4.54 -14.02 14.18
N LEU A 411 4.75 -13.55 15.40
CA LEU A 411 5.19 -14.36 16.54
C LEU A 411 4.01 -15.00 17.23
N GLN A 412 3.93 -16.34 17.26
CA GLN A 412 2.97 -17.08 18.07
C GLN A 412 3.62 -17.53 19.37
N ARG A 413 2.97 -17.29 20.51
CA ARG A 413 3.43 -17.83 21.80
C ARG A 413 3.34 -19.35 21.81
N GLU A 414 4.42 -20.01 22.20
CA GLU A 414 4.42 -21.45 22.42
C GLU A 414 3.62 -21.81 23.68
N GLY A 415 2.87 -22.91 23.64
CA GLY A 415 2.11 -23.37 24.80
C GLY A 415 3.08 -23.70 25.95
N ARG A 416 2.72 -23.33 27.18
CA ARG A 416 3.43 -23.85 28.36
C ARG A 416 3.23 -25.37 28.37
N SER A 417 4.30 -26.14 28.20
CA SER A 417 4.29 -27.60 28.39
C SER A 417 3.84 -27.97 29.79
#